data_AF-A0A921TBV8-F1
#
_entry.id   AF-A0A921TBV8-F1
#
_cell.length_a   1.000
_cell.length_b   1.000
_cell.length_c   1.000
_cell.angle_alpha   90.00
_cell.angle_beta   90.00
_cell.angle_gamma   90.00
#
_symmetry.space_group_name_H-M   'P 1'
#
loop_
_entity.id
_entity.type
_entity.pdbx_description
1 polymer ?
#
loop_
_entity_poly.entity_id
_entity_poly.type
_entity_poly.pdbx_seq_one_letter_code
_entity_poly.pdbx_strand_id
1 'polypeptide(L)'
;MTLLTALSGQPASLTDSAQGRHQRVYQQLHGETQDAAELAREYLQDQLALVDATDCDLPEAPEQLLAWVEQRCAEVAQAYADYLEQRRNGGPRRYFQNKAHALYFLQCVAPTKQVDGAWLYGLLRYWQDQRFDGLLTTYLEELGDGEAAQNHVVIYRKLLSEHDADSEAGLEDDHYLQGSLQLALGMCADEFLPEVIGFNLGYEQLPLHLLISAYELSELGIDPYYFTLHVTIDNASSGHACKAAQSVLNLLPLGEGRADFYRRVAAGYRLNDLGLGTTSIIKQFNLQDEVVAMLERKRAFGQHMHSDYCRFEGQTVNQWLAQPGQIGAFLKALEDKGWIQHNQDPANSRFWQLIEGAGAAMFGVFSGYEKQLIHDWIAGEWVASQRVAPVRPGRGSRFSREQHRPADPDTQALAESLCNLPDVQQLNALIPWLSARRHCTPAGLYATRRFIQLRARLR
;
A
#
# COMPACT_ATOMS: atom_id res chain seq x y z
N MET A 1 -23.44 -25.34 -41.06
CA MET A 1 -23.92 -24.69 -39.83
C MET A 1 -22.88 -24.95 -38.76
N THR A 2 -22.00 -23.98 -38.53
CA THR A 2 -20.94 -24.08 -37.53
C THR A 2 -21.52 -23.56 -36.22
N LEU A 3 -21.73 -24.45 -35.25
CA LEU A 3 -22.30 -24.11 -33.95
C LEU A 3 -21.25 -23.34 -33.15
N LEU A 4 -21.50 -22.04 -32.94
CA LEU A 4 -20.80 -21.22 -31.97
C LEU A 4 -21.22 -21.68 -30.57
N THR A 5 -20.30 -22.28 -29.84
CA THR A 5 -20.45 -22.53 -28.40
C THR A 5 -20.23 -21.22 -27.67
N ALA A 6 -21.21 -20.79 -26.87
CA ALA A 6 -21.08 -19.60 -26.04
C ALA A 6 -20.03 -19.85 -24.95
N LEU A 7 -18.97 -19.03 -24.93
CA LEU A 7 -18.04 -18.98 -23.81
C LEU A 7 -18.77 -18.30 -22.63
N SER A 8 -19.11 -19.08 -21.60
CA SER A 8 -19.51 -18.53 -20.32
C SER A 8 -18.26 -17.95 -19.65
N GLY A 9 -18.08 -16.63 -19.74
CA GLY A 9 -17.05 -15.92 -19.00
C GLY A 9 -17.40 -15.92 -17.51
N GLN A 10 -16.81 -16.84 -16.74
CA GLN A 10 -16.45 -16.50 -15.38
C GLN A 10 -15.23 -15.58 -15.45
N PRO A 11 -15.14 -14.51 -14.64
CA PRO A 11 -13.90 -13.78 -14.50
C PRO A 11 -12.80 -14.79 -14.14
N ALA A 12 -11.70 -14.74 -14.88
CA ALA A 12 -10.63 -15.72 -14.79
C ALA A 12 -10.14 -15.81 -13.34
N SER A 13 -10.48 -16.92 -12.68
CA SER A 13 -9.79 -17.35 -11.48
C SER A 13 -8.32 -17.46 -11.82
N LEU A 14 -7.50 -16.79 -11.01
CA LEU A 14 -6.05 -16.87 -11.02
C LEU A 14 -5.61 -18.31 -11.26
N THR A 15 -4.66 -18.49 -12.17
CA THR A 15 -3.91 -19.74 -12.23
C THR A 15 -3.31 -19.95 -10.86
N ASP A 16 -3.65 -21.10 -10.26
CA ASP A 16 -3.36 -21.50 -8.89
C ASP A 16 -1.84 -21.65 -8.68
N SER A 17 -1.12 -20.53 -8.51
CA SER A 17 0.00 -20.53 -7.59
C SER A 17 -0.64 -20.67 -6.22
N ALA A 18 -0.42 -21.80 -5.53
CA ALA A 18 -0.95 -22.02 -4.20
C ALA A 18 -0.73 -20.75 -3.36
N GLN A 19 -1.80 -20.00 -3.10
CA GLN A 19 -1.69 -18.69 -2.48
C GLN A 19 -0.92 -18.85 -1.17
N GLY A 20 0.09 -18.00 -1.00
CA GLY A 20 0.92 -18.05 0.19
C GLY A 20 0.10 -17.81 1.46
N ARG A 21 0.72 -18.06 2.62
CA ARG A 21 0.00 -18.00 3.90
C ARG A 21 -0.50 -16.58 4.18
N HIS A 22 0.36 -15.58 3.98
CA HIS A 22 0.05 -14.20 4.30
C HIS A 22 -1.04 -13.65 3.38
N GLN A 23 -0.95 -13.91 2.08
CA GLN A 23 -1.95 -13.52 1.09
C GLN A 23 -3.33 -14.12 1.39
N ARG A 24 -3.40 -15.40 1.76
CA ARG A 24 -4.68 -16.04 2.16
C ARG A 24 -5.29 -15.39 3.39
N VAL A 25 -4.48 -15.15 4.43
CA VAL A 25 -4.94 -14.46 5.64
C VAL A 25 -5.44 -13.06 5.29
N TYR A 26 -4.67 -12.29 4.53
CA TYR A 26 -5.04 -10.95 4.08
C TYR A 26 -6.42 -10.95 3.42
N GLN A 27 -6.62 -11.83 2.43
CA GLN A 27 -7.86 -11.93 1.66
C GLN A 27 -9.06 -12.34 2.53
N GLN A 28 -8.88 -13.27 3.47
CA GLN A 28 -9.96 -13.72 4.36
C GLN A 28 -10.34 -12.66 5.40
N LEU A 29 -9.36 -12.00 6.02
CA LEU A 29 -9.61 -10.95 7.02
C LEU A 29 -10.19 -9.69 6.35
N HIS A 30 -9.61 -9.23 5.24
CA HIS A 30 -10.15 -8.11 4.48
C HIS A 30 -11.53 -8.44 3.88
N GLY A 31 -11.74 -9.71 3.52
CA GLY A 31 -13.02 -10.23 3.02
C GLY A 31 -14.12 -10.37 4.08
N GLU A 32 -13.79 -10.20 5.37
CA GLU A 32 -14.71 -10.35 6.51
C GLU A 32 -15.41 -11.74 6.53
N THR A 33 -14.66 -12.83 6.31
CA THR A 33 -15.19 -14.21 6.31
C THR A 33 -15.66 -14.68 7.70
N GLN A 34 -16.52 -15.70 7.77
CA GLN A 34 -17.13 -16.17 9.04
C GLN A 34 -16.10 -16.58 10.11
N ASP A 35 -15.00 -17.24 9.73
CA ASP A 35 -13.98 -17.74 10.66
C ASP A 35 -12.80 -16.77 10.87
N ALA A 36 -12.93 -15.52 10.40
CA ALA A 36 -11.82 -14.56 10.36
C ALA A 36 -11.24 -14.24 11.76
N ALA A 37 -12.05 -14.29 12.82
CA ALA A 37 -11.57 -13.99 14.19
C ALA A 37 -10.66 -15.09 14.77
N GLU A 38 -10.95 -16.36 14.50
CA GLU A 38 -10.10 -17.48 14.95
C GLU A 38 -8.80 -17.49 14.15
N LEU A 39 -8.89 -17.33 12.82
CA LEU A 39 -7.74 -17.20 11.94
C LEU A 39 -6.80 -16.05 12.36
N ALA A 40 -7.36 -14.87 12.65
CA ALA A 40 -6.57 -13.72 13.07
C ALA A 40 -5.83 -13.99 14.39
N ARG A 41 -6.48 -14.65 15.36
CA ARG A 41 -5.87 -15.02 16.64
C ARG A 41 -4.70 -15.98 16.45
N GLU A 42 -4.91 -17.09 15.74
CA GLU A 42 -3.86 -18.07 15.48
C GLU A 42 -2.69 -17.45 14.72
N TYR A 43 -3.00 -16.63 13.71
CA TYR A 43 -1.99 -15.92 12.94
C TYR A 43 -1.15 -14.99 13.81
N LEU A 44 -1.77 -14.18 14.69
CA LEU A 44 -1.05 -13.29 15.60
C LEU A 44 -0.17 -14.05 16.59
N GLN A 45 -0.65 -15.16 17.15
CA GLN A 45 0.14 -15.99 18.06
C GLN A 45 1.41 -16.51 17.39
N ASP A 46 1.29 -16.98 16.14
CA ASP A 46 2.43 -17.41 15.34
C ASP A 46 3.41 -16.27 15.06
N GLN A 47 2.92 -15.09 14.67
CA GLN A 47 3.80 -13.94 14.40
C GLN A 47 4.47 -13.41 15.68
N LEU A 48 3.77 -13.40 16.81
CA LEU A 48 4.32 -13.00 18.11
C LEU A 48 5.44 -13.93 18.57
N ALA A 49 5.34 -15.23 18.28
CA ALA A 49 6.40 -16.20 18.56
C ALA A 49 7.69 -15.90 17.77
N LEU A 50 7.58 -15.31 16.58
CA LEU A 50 8.75 -14.95 15.76
C LEU A 50 9.50 -13.72 16.29
N VAL A 51 8.79 -12.78 16.90
CA VAL A 51 9.39 -11.52 17.39
C VAL A 51 9.83 -11.59 18.85
N ASP A 52 9.56 -12.67 19.57
CA ASP A 52 9.86 -12.75 21.01
C ASP A 52 11.37 -12.59 21.30
N ALA A 53 12.22 -13.08 20.40
CA ALA A 53 13.68 -13.04 20.52
C ALA A 53 14.37 -11.93 19.70
N THR A 54 13.62 -11.04 19.05
CA THR A 54 14.23 -9.93 18.28
C THR A 54 14.55 -8.74 19.17
N ASP A 55 15.59 -7.99 18.79
CA ASP A 55 16.02 -6.79 19.49
C ASP A 55 14.89 -5.75 19.57
N CYS A 56 14.82 -5.03 20.67
CA CYS A 56 13.85 -3.96 20.89
C CYS A 56 14.60 -2.71 21.35
N ASP A 57 14.46 -1.62 20.61
CA ASP A 57 15.08 -0.33 20.91
C ASP A 57 14.17 0.60 21.73
N LEU A 58 13.05 0.08 22.25
CA LEU A 58 12.23 0.81 23.22
C LEU A 58 12.98 1.00 24.55
N PRO A 59 12.76 2.12 25.25
CA PRO A 59 13.35 2.34 26.56
C PRO A 59 12.85 1.30 27.59
N GLU A 60 13.66 1.00 28.61
CA GLU A 60 13.23 0.05 29.67
C GLU A 60 12.05 0.59 30.49
N ALA A 61 11.99 1.91 30.69
CA ALA A 61 10.93 2.57 31.45
C ALA A 61 9.93 3.25 30.49
N PRO A 62 8.62 2.92 30.56
CA PRO A 62 7.59 3.53 29.71
C PRO A 62 7.56 5.06 29.79
N GLU A 63 7.90 5.64 30.94
CA GLU A 63 7.96 7.08 31.17
C GLU A 63 8.94 7.81 30.23
N GLN A 64 9.91 7.09 29.67
CA GLN A 64 10.91 7.66 28.75
C GLN A 64 10.44 7.69 27.29
N LEU A 65 9.27 7.13 26.97
CA LEU A 65 8.77 7.01 25.60
C LEU A 65 8.63 8.37 24.88
N LEU A 66 8.17 9.42 25.57
CA LEU A 66 8.04 10.74 24.96
C LEU A 66 9.40 11.30 24.53
N ALA A 67 10.40 11.23 25.41
CA ALA A 67 11.77 11.66 25.09
C ALA A 67 12.40 10.80 23.98
N TRP A 68 12.10 9.50 23.97
CA TRP A 68 12.54 8.58 22.92
C TRP A 68 11.96 8.95 21.54
N VAL A 69 10.67 9.29 21.46
CA VAL A 69 10.03 9.78 20.22
C VAL A 69 10.69 11.08 19.74
N GLU A 70 10.91 12.04 20.63
CA GLU A 70 11.57 13.30 20.29
C GLU A 70 12.98 13.08 19.73
N GLN A 71 13.77 12.21 20.38
CA GLN A 71 15.12 11.89 19.93
C GLN A 71 15.11 11.24 18.53
N ARG A 72 14.28 10.21 18.31
CA ARG A 72 14.17 9.57 17.00
C ARG A 72 13.75 10.54 15.91
N CYS A 73 12.79 11.41 16.18
CA CYS A 73 12.37 12.44 15.23
C CYS A 73 13.54 13.38 14.87
N ALA A 74 14.38 13.76 15.83
CA ALA A 74 15.56 14.59 15.59
C ALA A 74 16.61 13.85 14.72
N GLU A 75 16.84 12.56 14.97
CA GLU A 75 17.75 11.72 14.18
C GLU A 75 17.28 11.59 12.72
N VAL A 76 15.98 11.34 12.51
CA VAL A 76 15.38 11.29 11.16
C VAL A 76 15.50 12.64 10.46
N ALA A 77 15.21 13.74 11.16
CA ALA A 77 15.32 15.09 10.60
C ALA A 77 16.76 15.41 10.16
N GLN A 78 17.77 15.05 10.96
CA GLN A 78 19.18 15.22 10.60
C GLN A 78 19.56 14.37 9.39
N ALA A 79 19.20 13.09 9.38
CA ALA A 79 19.50 12.20 8.26
C ALA A 79 18.85 12.64 6.94
N TYR A 80 17.66 13.26 7.02
CA TYR A 80 17.01 13.86 5.86
C TYR A 80 17.68 15.16 5.41
N ALA A 81 18.13 16.00 6.34
CA ALA A 81 18.90 17.20 6.01
C ALA A 81 20.20 16.85 5.25
N ASP A 82 20.91 15.82 5.71
CA ASP A 82 22.12 15.30 5.07
C ASP A 82 21.81 14.76 3.65
N TYR A 83 20.70 14.05 3.49
CA TYR A 83 20.22 13.60 2.18
C TYR A 83 19.97 14.79 1.24
N LEU A 84 19.27 15.83 1.70
CA LEU A 84 19.00 17.02 0.89
C LEU A 84 20.28 17.77 0.50
N GLU A 85 21.28 17.82 1.37
CA GLU A 85 22.59 18.38 1.05
C GLU A 85 23.30 17.58 -0.05
N GLN A 86 23.31 16.24 0.06
CA GLN A 86 23.85 15.36 -0.98
C GLN A 86 23.16 15.62 -2.33
N ARG A 87 21.83 15.73 -2.35
CA ARG A 87 21.07 16.03 -3.58
C ARG A 87 21.39 17.41 -4.15
N ARG A 88 21.51 18.45 -3.30
CA ARG A 88 21.93 19.80 -3.73
C ARG A 88 23.32 19.82 -4.37
N ASN A 89 24.21 18.95 -3.92
CA ASN A 89 25.57 18.80 -4.45
C ASN A 89 25.63 17.89 -5.71
N GLY A 90 24.49 17.55 -6.31
CA GLY A 90 24.42 16.73 -7.52
C GLY A 90 24.45 15.22 -7.28
N GLY A 91 24.28 14.78 -6.03
CA GLY A 91 24.16 13.36 -5.69
C GLY A 91 22.94 12.71 -6.35
N PRO A 92 23.02 11.41 -6.70
CA PRO A 92 21.91 10.69 -7.32
C PRO A 92 20.76 10.47 -6.32
N ARG A 93 19.61 10.04 -6.85
CA ARG A 93 18.54 9.45 -6.05
C ARG A 93 19.10 8.26 -5.24
N ARG A 94 18.66 8.14 -3.99
CA ARG A 94 19.03 7.08 -3.05
C ARG A 94 18.18 5.84 -3.23
N TYR A 95 16.90 5.98 -3.56
CA TYR A 95 15.97 4.85 -3.63
C TYR A 95 15.63 4.48 -5.06
N PHE A 96 15.08 5.40 -5.84
CA PHE A 96 14.52 5.04 -7.14
C PHE A 96 15.47 5.41 -8.26
N GLN A 97 15.83 4.43 -9.09
CA GLN A 97 16.71 4.63 -10.25
C GLN A 97 15.94 5.25 -11.43
N ASN A 98 14.68 4.87 -11.63
CA ASN A 98 13.81 5.33 -12.70
C ASN A 98 12.33 5.23 -12.24
N LYS A 99 11.39 5.54 -13.14
CA LYS A 99 9.97 5.60 -12.78
C LYS A 99 9.39 4.20 -12.59
N ALA A 100 9.82 3.23 -13.39
CA ALA A 100 9.43 1.83 -13.24
C ALA A 100 9.81 1.26 -11.86
N HIS A 101 11.00 1.57 -11.35
CA HIS A 101 11.44 1.19 -10.01
C HIS A 101 10.51 1.79 -8.93
N ALA A 102 10.19 3.08 -9.02
CA ALA A 102 9.27 3.69 -8.07
C ALA A 102 7.87 3.04 -8.10
N LEU A 103 7.34 2.74 -9.29
CA LEU A 103 6.04 2.07 -9.41
C LEU A 103 6.07 0.63 -8.88
N TYR A 104 7.16 -0.11 -9.12
CA TYR A 104 7.36 -1.44 -8.52
C TYR A 104 7.26 -1.39 -7.00
N PHE A 105 7.99 -0.45 -6.37
CA PHE A 105 7.91 -0.24 -4.92
C PHE A 105 6.48 0.03 -4.46
N LEU A 106 5.75 0.92 -5.15
CA LEU A 106 4.36 1.24 -4.82
C LEU A 106 3.43 0.03 -4.95
N GLN A 107 3.67 -0.87 -5.90
CA GLN A 107 2.92 -2.13 -6.00
C GLN A 107 3.23 -3.07 -4.84
N CYS A 108 4.51 -3.29 -4.55
CA CYS A 108 4.97 -4.21 -3.51
C CYS A 108 4.46 -3.84 -2.12
N VAL A 109 4.35 -2.55 -1.80
CA VAL A 109 3.79 -2.11 -0.51
C VAL A 109 2.27 -1.92 -0.52
N ALA A 110 1.61 -2.09 -1.65
CA ALA A 110 0.17 -1.87 -1.78
C ALA A 110 -0.68 -2.67 -0.79
N PRO A 111 -0.44 -3.97 -0.51
CA PRO A 111 -1.23 -4.70 0.47
C PRO A 111 -1.20 -4.07 1.86
N THR A 112 -0.07 -3.48 2.28
CA THR A 112 0.03 -2.78 3.55
C THR A 112 -0.72 -1.45 3.51
N LYS A 113 -0.53 -0.68 2.44
CA LYS A 113 -1.03 0.70 2.31
C LYS A 113 -2.53 0.77 1.99
N GLN A 114 -3.12 -0.32 1.51
CA GLN A 114 -4.56 -0.43 1.27
C GLN A 114 -5.40 -0.77 2.51
N VAL A 115 -4.75 -1.11 3.63
CA VAL A 115 -5.42 -1.38 4.92
C VAL A 115 -4.89 -0.47 6.03
N ASP A 116 -4.32 0.68 5.66
CA ASP A 116 -3.72 1.64 6.58
C ASP A 116 -4.69 2.03 7.71
N GLY A 117 -4.19 2.05 8.94
CA GLY A 117 -4.96 2.24 10.17
C GLY A 117 -5.72 1.00 10.69
N ALA A 118 -5.83 -0.09 9.93
CA ALA A 118 -6.73 -1.20 10.28
C ALA A 118 -6.46 -1.84 11.65
N TRP A 119 -5.22 -1.77 12.17
CA TRP A 119 -4.89 -2.30 13.49
C TRP A 119 -5.65 -1.63 14.63
N LEU A 120 -6.15 -0.41 14.44
CA LEU A 120 -6.94 0.34 15.44
C LEU A 120 -8.44 0.11 15.33
N TYR A 121 -8.90 -0.59 14.29
CA TYR A 121 -10.33 -0.79 14.01
C TYR A 121 -11.11 -1.31 15.23
N GLY A 122 -10.56 -2.33 15.90
CA GLY A 122 -11.18 -2.96 17.05
C GLY A 122 -11.37 -2.01 18.24
N LEU A 123 -10.64 -0.89 18.28
CA LEU A 123 -10.68 0.07 19.37
C LEU A 123 -11.90 1.01 19.33
N LEU A 124 -12.61 1.10 18.20
CA LEU A 124 -13.81 1.96 18.06
C LEU A 124 -14.88 1.72 19.13
N ARG A 125 -14.94 0.50 19.68
CA ARG A 125 -15.87 0.15 20.78
C ARG A 125 -15.58 0.91 22.08
N TYR A 126 -14.35 1.39 22.27
CA TYR A 126 -13.91 2.14 23.46
C TYR A 126 -14.15 3.65 23.33
N TRP A 127 -15.02 4.11 22.43
CA TRP A 127 -15.26 5.53 22.15
C TRP A 127 -15.63 6.40 23.37
N GLN A 128 -16.14 5.80 24.45
CA GLN A 128 -16.48 6.47 25.71
C GLN A 128 -15.27 6.68 26.63
N ASP A 129 -14.25 5.82 26.54
CA ASP A 129 -13.10 5.84 27.44
C ASP A 129 -12.05 6.83 26.94
N GLN A 130 -11.84 7.91 27.69
CA GLN A 130 -10.94 9.00 27.32
C GLN A 130 -9.48 8.55 27.19
N ARG A 131 -9.09 7.43 27.81
CA ARG A 131 -7.73 6.88 27.69
C ARG A 131 -7.41 6.44 26.26
N PHE A 132 -8.43 6.10 25.47
CA PHE A 132 -8.31 5.69 24.08
C PHE A 132 -8.36 6.86 23.09
N ASP A 133 -8.50 8.11 23.56
CA ASP A 133 -8.73 9.24 22.67
C ASP A 133 -7.59 9.45 21.65
N GLY A 134 -6.34 9.28 22.07
CA GLY A 134 -5.18 9.36 21.18
C GLY A 134 -5.28 8.35 20.03
N LEU A 135 -5.49 7.07 20.35
CA LEU A 135 -5.62 5.97 19.39
C LEU A 135 -6.83 6.16 18.46
N LEU A 136 -7.98 6.56 19.01
CA LEU A 136 -9.20 6.78 18.21
C LEU A 136 -9.06 7.97 17.28
N THR A 137 -8.42 9.05 17.74
CA THR A 137 -8.15 10.22 16.90
C THR A 137 -7.18 9.85 15.78
N THR A 138 -6.08 9.15 16.08
CA THR A 138 -5.17 8.61 15.04
C THR A 138 -5.96 7.83 14.00
N TYR A 139 -6.75 6.84 14.41
CA TYR A 139 -7.52 6.04 13.46
C TYR A 139 -8.49 6.86 12.60
N LEU A 140 -9.22 7.81 13.20
CA LEU A 140 -10.17 8.63 12.46
C LEU A 140 -9.47 9.58 11.47
N GLU A 141 -8.27 10.06 11.81
CA GLU A 141 -7.41 10.85 10.92
C GLU A 141 -6.88 9.99 9.74
N GLU A 142 -6.50 8.72 9.96
CA GLU A 142 -6.15 7.76 8.88
C GLU A 142 -7.32 7.54 7.89
N LEU A 143 -8.54 7.53 8.44
CA LEU A 143 -9.78 7.44 7.69
C LEU A 143 -10.13 8.76 6.98
N GLY A 144 -9.29 9.79 7.12
CA GLY A 144 -9.44 11.12 6.55
C GLY A 144 -10.53 11.95 7.18
N ASP A 145 -10.95 11.64 8.41
CA ASP A 145 -12.15 12.18 9.05
C ASP A 145 -13.43 12.02 8.19
N GLY A 146 -13.41 11.03 7.30
CA GLY A 146 -14.46 10.79 6.29
C GLY A 146 -14.38 11.69 5.05
N GLU A 147 -13.33 12.50 4.90
CA GLU A 147 -13.03 13.25 3.69
C GLU A 147 -12.17 12.43 2.73
N ALA A 148 -12.68 12.15 1.53
CA ALA A 148 -11.98 11.33 0.52
C ALA A 148 -10.58 11.86 0.16
N ALA A 149 -10.39 13.18 0.22
CA ALA A 149 -9.12 13.84 -0.08
C ALA A 149 -8.07 13.71 1.03
N GLN A 150 -8.46 13.18 2.18
CA GLN A 150 -7.60 12.95 3.34
C GLN A 150 -7.58 11.47 3.75
N ASN A 151 -8.48 10.62 3.21
CA ASN A 151 -8.50 9.19 3.52
C ASN A 151 -7.30 8.47 2.89
N HIS A 152 -6.49 7.83 3.72
CA HIS A 152 -5.20 7.25 3.31
C HIS A 152 -5.36 6.20 2.21
N VAL A 153 -6.32 5.29 2.36
CA VAL A 153 -6.60 4.23 1.39
C VAL A 153 -7.16 4.79 0.08
N VAL A 154 -8.04 5.79 0.11
CA VAL A 154 -8.53 6.46 -1.11
C VAL A 154 -7.38 7.12 -1.87
N ILE A 155 -6.51 7.84 -1.15
CA ILE A 155 -5.34 8.52 -1.75
C ILE A 155 -4.40 7.50 -2.38
N TYR A 156 -4.09 6.39 -1.67
CA TYR A 156 -3.17 5.38 -2.17
C TYR A 156 -3.72 4.63 -3.40
N ARG A 157 -5.00 4.24 -3.36
CA ARG A 157 -5.66 3.59 -4.50
C ARG A 157 -5.68 4.51 -5.72
N LYS A 158 -5.92 5.80 -5.50
CA LYS A 158 -5.86 6.80 -6.57
C LYS A 158 -4.46 6.87 -7.18
N LEU A 159 -3.41 6.96 -6.35
CA LEU A 159 -2.01 6.97 -6.79
C LEU A 159 -1.68 5.79 -7.71
N LEU A 160 -2.07 4.56 -7.34
CA LEU A 160 -1.86 3.38 -8.19
C LEU A 160 -2.66 3.47 -9.49
N SER A 161 -3.93 3.87 -9.43
CA SER A 161 -4.81 3.94 -10.61
C SER A 161 -4.36 4.98 -11.63
N GLU A 162 -3.78 6.11 -11.21
CA GLU A 162 -3.23 7.15 -12.11
C GLU A 162 -2.05 6.64 -12.95
N HIS A 163 -1.42 5.56 -12.51
CA HIS A 163 -0.32 4.88 -13.20
C HIS A 163 -0.70 3.50 -13.73
N ASP A 164 -1.98 3.09 -13.59
CA ASP A 164 -2.48 1.77 -13.99
C ASP A 164 -1.56 0.66 -13.43
N ALA A 165 -1.29 0.80 -12.12
CA ALA A 165 -0.36 0.03 -11.30
C ALA A 165 -1.09 -0.68 -10.14
N ASP A 166 -2.41 -0.83 -10.20
CA ASP A 166 -3.24 -1.45 -9.15
C ASP A 166 -3.35 -2.99 -9.26
N SER A 167 -2.68 -3.59 -10.25
CA SER A 167 -2.60 -5.05 -10.40
C SER A 167 -1.83 -5.70 -9.25
N GLU A 168 -2.40 -6.79 -8.71
CA GLU A 168 -1.73 -7.68 -7.74
C GLU A 168 -0.80 -8.70 -8.44
N ALA A 169 -0.75 -8.71 -9.78
CA ALA A 169 0.04 -9.68 -10.53
C ALA A 169 1.55 -9.49 -10.31
N GLY A 170 2.20 -10.48 -9.68
CA GLY A 170 3.62 -10.45 -9.37
C GLY A 170 3.94 -10.13 -7.90
N LEU A 171 2.93 -9.88 -7.07
CA LEU A 171 3.13 -9.76 -5.63
C LEU A 171 3.40 -11.13 -5.00
N GLU A 172 4.55 -11.26 -4.35
CA GLU A 172 4.92 -12.41 -3.50
C GLU A 172 4.21 -12.39 -2.14
N ASP A 173 4.17 -13.55 -1.46
CA ASP A 173 3.45 -13.72 -0.19
C ASP A 173 3.92 -12.74 0.90
N ASP A 174 5.24 -12.52 0.99
CA ASP A 174 5.84 -11.66 2.01
C ASP A 174 5.37 -10.20 1.92
N HIS A 175 4.90 -9.74 0.75
CA HIS A 175 4.33 -8.39 0.60
C HIS A 175 2.99 -8.23 1.36
N TYR A 176 2.29 -9.33 1.66
CA TYR A 176 1.02 -9.31 2.36
C TYR A 176 1.19 -9.38 3.88
N LEU A 177 2.36 -9.76 4.42
CA LEU A 177 2.58 -9.98 5.85
C LEU A 177 2.14 -8.79 6.72
N GLN A 178 2.62 -7.59 6.40
CA GLN A 178 2.29 -6.38 7.17
C GLN A 178 0.81 -6.00 7.07
N GLY A 179 0.19 -6.09 5.89
CA GLY A 179 -1.26 -5.90 5.74
C GLY A 179 -2.08 -6.92 6.55
N SER A 180 -1.66 -8.19 6.55
CA SER A 180 -2.31 -9.25 7.34
C SER A 180 -2.18 -9.01 8.85
N LEU A 181 -1.04 -8.52 9.32
CA LEU A 181 -0.83 -8.13 10.72
C LEU A 181 -1.79 -7.02 11.13
N GLN A 182 -1.89 -5.95 10.33
CA GLN A 182 -2.79 -4.83 10.63
C GLN A 182 -4.25 -5.29 10.74
N LEU A 183 -4.71 -6.10 9.79
CA LEU A 183 -6.07 -6.66 9.81
C LEU A 183 -6.30 -7.55 11.03
N ALA A 184 -5.35 -8.44 11.34
CA ALA A 184 -5.48 -9.37 12.46
C ALA A 184 -5.50 -8.64 13.81
N LEU A 185 -4.62 -7.66 14.01
CA LEU A 185 -4.59 -6.80 15.19
C LEU A 185 -5.92 -6.06 15.38
N GLY A 186 -6.46 -5.48 14.31
CA GLY A 186 -7.75 -4.79 14.33
C GLY A 186 -8.92 -5.68 14.74
N MET A 187 -8.91 -6.94 14.30
CA MET A 187 -9.94 -7.92 14.65
C MET A 187 -9.82 -8.44 16.08
N CYS A 188 -8.61 -8.58 16.60
CA CYS A 188 -8.35 -9.20 17.89
C CYS A 188 -7.97 -8.20 19.00
N ALA A 189 -8.30 -6.91 18.83
CA ALA A 189 -7.86 -5.84 19.71
C ALA A 189 -8.23 -6.01 21.20
N ASP A 190 -9.30 -6.72 21.53
CA ASP A 190 -9.67 -6.96 22.94
C ASP A 190 -8.70 -7.92 23.64
N GLU A 191 -8.25 -8.95 22.93
CA GLU A 191 -7.34 -9.97 23.45
C GLU A 191 -5.88 -9.47 23.40
N PHE A 192 -5.52 -8.74 22.34
CA PHE A 192 -4.17 -8.27 22.04
C PHE A 192 -4.01 -6.75 22.21
N LEU A 193 -4.76 -6.14 23.14
CA LEU A 193 -4.76 -4.68 23.32
C LEU A 193 -3.35 -4.08 23.50
N PRO A 194 -2.47 -4.63 24.38
CA PRO A 194 -1.11 -4.08 24.51
C PRO A 194 -0.29 -4.23 23.23
N GLU A 195 -0.42 -5.32 22.48
CA GLU A 195 0.26 -5.52 21.20
C GLU A 195 -0.26 -4.53 20.13
N VAL A 196 -1.56 -4.25 20.08
CA VAL A 196 -2.13 -3.20 19.20
C VAL A 196 -1.52 -1.84 19.51
N ILE A 197 -1.40 -1.48 20.79
CA ILE A 197 -0.80 -0.21 21.22
C ILE A 197 0.69 -0.17 20.87
N GLY A 198 1.40 -1.30 21.03
CA GLY A 198 2.79 -1.44 20.63
C GLY A 198 3.01 -1.29 19.13
N PHE A 199 2.20 -1.96 18.32
CA PHE A 199 2.23 -1.84 16.87
C PHE A 199 2.00 -0.40 16.44
N ASN A 200 0.99 0.27 17.03
CA ASN A 200 0.73 1.69 16.83
C ASN A 200 1.93 2.56 17.20
N LEU A 201 2.58 2.29 18.34
CA LEU A 201 3.78 3.04 18.73
C LEU A 201 4.89 2.96 17.68
N GLY A 202 5.10 1.79 17.07
CA GLY A 202 6.10 1.60 16.02
C GLY A 202 5.70 2.25 14.69
N TYR A 203 4.47 2.01 14.25
CA TYR A 203 3.98 2.44 12.94
C TYR A 203 3.92 3.97 12.80
N GLU A 204 3.51 4.65 13.87
CA GLU A 204 3.35 6.11 13.91
C GLU A 204 4.67 6.89 14.02
N GLN A 205 5.82 6.22 14.11
CA GLN A 205 7.11 6.91 14.05
C GLN A 205 7.42 7.29 12.62
N LEU A 206 7.65 8.59 12.35
CA LEU A 206 8.02 9.06 11.01
C LEU A 206 9.34 8.42 10.54
N PRO A 207 9.32 7.48 9.58
CA PRO A 207 10.53 6.82 9.15
C PRO A 207 11.19 7.62 8.01
N LEU A 208 12.53 7.67 8.00
CA LEU A 208 13.32 8.44 7.02
C LEU A 208 12.92 8.15 5.57
N HIS A 209 12.50 6.92 5.28
CA HIS A 209 12.18 6.55 3.91
C HIS A 209 10.96 7.31 3.35
N LEU A 210 9.95 7.68 4.16
CA LEU A 210 8.79 8.43 3.64
C LEU A 210 9.21 9.80 3.10
N LEU A 211 10.13 10.48 3.81
CA LEU A 211 10.67 11.79 3.40
C LEU A 211 11.44 11.69 2.08
N ILE A 212 12.32 10.70 1.96
CA ILE A 212 13.11 10.48 0.75
C ILE A 212 12.21 10.02 -0.40
N SER A 213 11.30 9.08 -0.17
CA SER A 213 10.36 8.61 -1.19
C SER A 213 9.49 9.76 -1.70
N ALA A 214 8.93 10.60 -0.83
CA ALA A 214 8.16 11.76 -1.25
C ALA A 214 8.97 12.70 -2.16
N TYR A 215 10.23 12.96 -1.81
CA TYR A 215 11.13 13.80 -2.60
C TYR A 215 11.39 13.18 -3.99
N GLU A 216 11.76 11.90 -4.04
CA GLU A 216 12.16 11.23 -5.30
C GLU A 216 10.97 10.89 -6.21
N LEU A 217 9.80 10.57 -5.66
CA LEU A 217 8.56 10.37 -6.42
C LEU A 217 8.18 11.65 -7.18
N SER A 218 8.28 12.80 -6.49
CA SER A 218 8.04 14.11 -7.12
C SER A 218 8.95 14.33 -8.33
N GLU A 219 10.25 14.04 -8.22
CA GLU A 219 11.22 14.14 -9.32
C GLU A 219 10.90 13.20 -10.48
N LEU A 220 10.32 12.04 -10.20
CA LEU A 220 9.88 11.04 -11.17
C LEU A 220 8.52 11.34 -11.80
N GLY A 221 7.89 12.46 -11.45
CA GLY A 221 6.57 12.81 -11.98
C GLY A 221 5.46 11.92 -11.42
N ILE A 222 5.62 11.39 -10.20
CA ILE A 222 4.62 10.64 -9.45
C ILE A 222 4.12 11.53 -8.31
N ASP A 223 2.81 11.56 -8.05
CA ASP A 223 2.26 12.36 -6.95
C ASP A 223 2.71 11.81 -5.58
N PRO A 224 3.51 12.57 -4.80
CA PRO A 224 3.99 12.09 -3.51
C PRO A 224 2.98 12.28 -2.37
N TYR A 225 1.75 12.74 -2.65
CA TYR A 225 0.83 13.25 -1.63
C TYR A 225 0.60 12.30 -0.46
N TYR A 226 0.38 11.00 -0.73
CA TYR A 226 0.24 9.97 0.30
C TYR A 226 1.41 9.99 1.31
N PHE A 227 2.64 10.07 0.81
CA PHE A 227 3.85 10.07 1.64
C PHE A 227 4.03 11.41 2.37
N THR A 228 3.71 12.54 1.72
CA THR A 228 3.83 13.86 2.36
C THR A 228 2.78 14.11 3.43
N LEU A 229 1.63 13.43 3.36
CA LEU A 229 0.58 13.52 4.37
C LEU A 229 1.14 13.11 5.75
N HIS A 230 1.70 11.90 5.81
CA HIS A 230 2.37 11.30 6.98
C HIS A 230 3.46 12.21 7.59
N VAL A 231 4.23 12.92 6.75
CA VAL A 231 5.24 13.89 7.23
C VAL A 231 4.63 14.98 8.13
N THR A 232 3.38 15.37 7.88
CA THR A 232 2.70 16.43 8.66
C THR A 232 2.00 15.86 9.89
N ILE A 233 1.29 14.74 9.73
CA ILE A 233 0.45 14.17 10.80
C ILE A 233 1.25 13.35 11.82
N ASP A 234 2.38 12.77 11.44
CA ASP A 234 3.21 11.89 12.32
C ASP A 234 4.29 12.65 13.11
N ASN A 235 4.09 13.95 13.32
CA ASN A 235 5.10 14.78 13.98
C ASN A 235 5.21 14.47 15.49
N ALA A 236 6.42 14.63 16.04
CA ALA A 236 6.70 14.38 17.46
C ALA A 236 6.13 15.44 18.44
N SER A 237 5.60 16.57 17.95
CA SER A 237 5.07 17.63 18.83
C SER A 237 3.65 17.32 19.30
N SER A 238 2.72 17.21 18.36
CA SER A 238 1.30 16.95 18.63
C SER A 238 0.68 15.94 17.66
N GLY A 239 1.52 15.38 16.79
CA GLY A 239 1.15 14.38 15.80
C GLY A 239 1.02 12.98 16.38
N HIS A 240 0.87 12.00 15.49
CA HIS A 240 0.58 10.62 15.84
C HIS A 240 1.68 9.97 16.66
N ALA A 241 2.96 10.22 16.36
CA ALA A 241 4.08 9.71 17.15
C ALA A 241 3.98 10.07 18.65
N CYS A 242 3.64 11.32 18.96
CA CYS A 242 3.44 11.80 20.33
C CYS A 242 2.18 11.18 20.97
N LYS A 243 1.05 11.17 20.23
CA LYS A 243 -0.21 10.53 20.67
C LYS A 243 0.00 9.04 20.99
N ALA A 244 0.83 8.34 20.22
CA ALA A 244 1.11 6.92 20.40
C ALA A 244 1.86 6.66 21.72
N ALA A 245 2.94 7.40 21.99
CA ALA A 245 3.66 7.31 23.27
C ALA A 245 2.76 7.67 24.46
N GLN A 246 1.95 8.73 24.35
CA GLN A 246 1.01 9.12 25.39
C GLN A 246 -0.07 8.05 25.63
N SER A 247 -0.51 7.35 24.57
CA SER A 247 -1.51 6.29 24.68
C SER A 247 -0.99 5.08 25.45
N VAL A 248 0.30 4.74 25.30
CA VAL A 248 0.95 3.73 26.16
C VAL A 248 0.85 4.16 27.62
N LEU A 249 1.23 5.39 27.95
CA LEU A 249 1.22 5.90 29.33
C LEU A 249 -0.20 5.96 29.93
N ASN A 250 -1.19 6.38 29.13
CA ASN A 250 -2.58 6.51 29.58
C ASN A 250 -3.23 5.16 29.91
N LEU A 251 -2.82 4.09 29.22
CA LEU A 251 -3.37 2.75 29.36
C LEU A 251 -2.50 1.85 30.25
N LEU A 252 -1.32 2.32 30.64
CA LEU A 252 -0.38 1.60 31.50
C LEU A 252 -1.00 1.32 32.89
N PRO A 253 -1.07 0.06 33.34
CA PRO A 253 -1.56 -0.27 34.67
C PRO A 253 -0.71 0.38 35.78
N LEU A 254 -1.36 0.83 36.86
CA LEU A 254 -0.68 1.44 38.02
C LEU A 254 -0.08 0.41 39.00
N GLY A 255 -0.43 -0.88 38.87
CA GLY A 255 -0.07 -1.92 39.84
C GLY A 255 0.27 -3.26 39.18
N GLU A 256 -0.34 -4.34 39.66
CA GLU A 256 -0.17 -5.67 39.07
C GLU A 256 -0.49 -5.66 37.56
N GLY A 257 0.32 -6.37 36.77
CA GLY A 257 0.18 -6.42 35.31
C GLY A 257 0.92 -5.31 34.55
N ARG A 258 1.48 -4.29 35.22
CA ARG A 258 2.23 -3.21 34.55
C ARG A 258 3.41 -3.72 33.71
N ALA A 259 4.25 -4.59 34.28
CA ALA A 259 5.41 -5.14 33.59
C ALA A 259 5.00 -6.04 32.42
N ASP A 260 3.94 -6.85 32.60
CA ASP A 260 3.41 -7.71 31.55
C ASP A 260 2.81 -6.90 30.39
N PHE A 261 2.04 -5.85 30.71
CA PHE A 261 1.51 -4.91 29.74
C PHE A 261 2.64 -4.32 28.88
N TYR A 262 3.70 -3.82 29.51
CA TYR A 262 4.80 -3.21 28.76
C TYR A 262 5.61 -4.21 27.93
N ARG A 263 5.81 -5.44 28.44
CA ARG A 263 6.40 -6.54 27.66
C ARG A 263 5.58 -6.84 26.39
N ARG A 264 4.25 -6.83 26.50
CA ARG A 264 3.35 -7.05 25.36
C ARG A 264 3.31 -5.85 24.40
N VAL A 265 3.40 -4.61 24.91
CA VAL A 265 3.63 -3.41 24.08
C VAL A 265 4.93 -3.56 23.28
N ALA A 266 6.02 -4.01 23.89
CA ALA A 266 7.27 -4.26 23.18
C ALA A 266 7.15 -5.39 22.14
N ALA A 267 6.34 -6.42 22.39
CA ALA A 267 6.06 -7.45 21.39
C ALA A 267 5.27 -6.89 20.19
N GLY A 268 4.24 -6.08 20.43
CA GLY A 268 3.50 -5.38 19.39
C GLY A 268 4.36 -4.42 18.58
N TYR A 269 5.25 -3.67 19.24
CA TYR A 269 6.20 -2.79 18.58
C TYR A 269 7.12 -3.56 17.63
N ARG A 270 7.62 -4.74 18.04
CA ARG A 270 8.45 -5.58 17.17
C ARG A 270 7.68 -6.17 15.97
N LEU A 271 6.37 -6.38 16.08
CA LEU A 271 5.54 -6.79 14.93
C LEU A 271 5.52 -5.73 13.82
N ASN A 272 5.65 -4.44 14.15
CA ASN A 272 5.72 -3.37 13.16
C ASN A 272 6.91 -3.53 12.20
N ASP A 273 8.02 -4.07 12.70
CA ASP A 273 9.26 -4.24 11.93
C ASP A 273 9.41 -5.67 11.38
N LEU A 274 8.42 -6.55 11.57
CA LEU A 274 8.46 -7.93 11.12
C LEU A 274 8.32 -8.03 9.59
N GLY A 275 9.21 -8.80 8.95
CA GLY A 275 9.14 -9.08 7.51
C GLY A 275 9.99 -8.14 6.64
N LEU A 276 9.57 -7.95 5.40
CA LEU A 276 10.28 -7.12 4.43
C LEU A 276 10.13 -5.63 4.75
N GLY A 277 11.21 -5.01 5.22
CA GLY A 277 11.26 -3.55 5.36
C GLY A 277 11.17 -2.83 4.01
N THR A 278 10.58 -1.63 4.00
CA THR A 278 10.42 -0.81 2.77
C THR A 278 11.73 -0.64 2.00
N THR A 279 12.85 -0.36 2.69
CA THR A 279 14.13 -0.17 2.00
C THR A 279 14.69 -1.46 1.40
N SER A 280 14.30 -2.64 1.91
CA SER A 280 14.64 -3.94 1.32
C SER A 280 13.85 -4.17 0.03
N ILE A 281 12.55 -3.87 0.02
CA ILE A 281 11.71 -3.94 -1.18
C ILE A 281 12.28 -3.06 -2.30
N ILE A 282 12.66 -1.82 -1.97
CA ILE A 282 13.30 -0.90 -2.92
C ILE A 282 14.58 -1.54 -3.49
N LYS A 283 15.43 -2.15 -2.65
CA LYS A 283 16.68 -2.75 -3.12
C LYS A 283 16.51 -4.02 -3.96
N GLN A 284 15.38 -4.72 -3.85
CA GLN A 284 15.11 -5.95 -4.60
C GLN A 284 14.83 -5.70 -6.09
N PHE A 285 14.48 -4.47 -6.48
CA PHE A 285 14.14 -4.17 -7.86
C PHE A 285 15.32 -4.41 -8.82
N ASN A 286 15.09 -5.29 -9.81
CA ASN A 286 15.93 -5.46 -10.97
C ASN A 286 15.10 -5.27 -12.24
N LEU A 287 15.42 -4.23 -13.02
CA LEU A 287 14.65 -3.88 -14.21
C LEU A 287 14.57 -5.00 -15.26
N GLN A 288 15.65 -5.74 -15.46
CA GLN A 288 15.67 -6.85 -16.44
C GLN A 288 14.78 -8.00 -15.98
N ASP A 289 14.91 -8.38 -14.71
CA ASP A 289 14.16 -9.51 -14.15
C ASP A 289 12.66 -9.19 -14.11
N GLU A 290 12.29 -7.95 -13.76
CA GLU A 290 10.90 -7.50 -13.76
C GLU A 290 10.28 -7.49 -15.17
N VAL A 291 11.01 -7.03 -16.20
CA VAL A 291 10.52 -7.10 -17.59
C VAL A 291 10.26 -8.54 -18.02
N VAL A 292 11.19 -9.44 -17.71
CA VAL A 292 11.07 -10.86 -18.05
C VAL A 292 9.90 -11.47 -17.30
N ALA A 293 9.79 -11.25 -15.99
CA ALA A 293 8.73 -11.79 -15.16
C ALA A 293 7.34 -11.30 -15.61
N MET A 294 7.21 -10.01 -15.93
CA MET A 294 5.97 -9.43 -16.47
C MET A 294 5.57 -10.07 -17.80
N LEU A 295 6.51 -10.22 -18.74
CA LEU A 295 6.24 -10.83 -20.03
C LEU A 295 5.94 -12.33 -19.90
N GLU A 296 6.58 -13.05 -18.97
CA GLU A 296 6.27 -14.46 -18.66
C GLU A 296 4.85 -14.63 -18.11
N ARG A 297 4.37 -13.69 -17.28
CA ARG A 297 2.96 -13.70 -16.82
C ARG A 297 1.99 -13.52 -18.00
N LYS A 298 2.29 -12.60 -18.92
CA LYS A 298 1.44 -12.36 -20.11
C LYS A 298 1.54 -13.45 -21.16
N ARG A 299 2.68 -14.12 -21.25
CA ARG A 299 2.99 -15.19 -22.21
C ARG A 299 1.86 -16.23 -22.28
N ALA A 300 1.34 -16.65 -21.13
CA ALA A 300 0.29 -17.66 -21.02
C ALA A 300 -0.97 -17.32 -21.84
N PHE A 301 -1.28 -16.03 -21.99
CA PHE A 301 -2.42 -15.53 -22.76
C PHE A 301 -2.03 -15.14 -24.19
N GLY A 302 -0.81 -14.66 -24.40
CA GLY A 302 -0.33 -14.19 -25.72
C GLY A 302 0.03 -15.30 -26.72
N GLN A 303 0.32 -16.52 -26.25
CA GLN A 303 0.85 -17.63 -27.06
C GLN A 303 -0.01 -18.11 -28.25
N HIS A 304 -1.24 -17.60 -28.41
CA HIS A 304 -2.13 -17.96 -29.51
C HIS A 304 -2.65 -16.76 -30.31
N MET A 305 -2.12 -15.55 -30.05
CA MET A 305 -2.72 -14.30 -30.52
C MET A 305 -1.96 -13.64 -31.67
N HIS A 306 -0.83 -14.23 -32.12
CA HIS A 306 0.00 -13.66 -33.19
C HIS A 306 -0.11 -14.45 -34.49
N SER A 307 0.11 -13.77 -35.63
CA SER A 307 0.21 -14.43 -36.94
C SER A 307 1.60 -15.05 -37.16
N ASP A 308 1.67 -16.09 -37.99
CA ASP A 308 2.92 -16.82 -38.27
C ASP A 308 3.86 -16.11 -39.26
N TYR A 309 3.49 -14.92 -39.74
CA TYR A 309 4.28 -14.15 -40.70
C TYR A 309 5.58 -13.61 -40.10
N CYS A 310 5.59 -13.29 -38.80
CA CYS A 310 6.76 -12.76 -38.13
C CYS A 310 7.55 -13.89 -37.45
N ARG A 311 8.84 -14.02 -37.76
CA ARG A 311 9.72 -15.04 -37.21
C ARG A 311 11.04 -14.45 -36.72
N PHE A 312 11.50 -14.95 -35.57
CA PHE A 312 12.78 -14.62 -34.96
C PHE A 312 13.53 -15.93 -34.72
N GLU A 313 14.75 -16.03 -35.24
CA GLU A 313 15.57 -17.25 -35.19
C GLU A 313 14.81 -18.52 -35.62
N GLY A 314 14.02 -18.39 -36.70
CA GLY A 314 13.24 -19.49 -37.27
C GLY A 314 11.90 -19.78 -36.57
N GLN A 315 11.67 -19.23 -35.37
CA GLN A 315 10.45 -19.45 -34.58
C GLN A 315 9.44 -18.31 -34.72
N THR A 316 8.14 -18.61 -34.73
CA THR A 316 7.07 -17.59 -34.68
C THR A 316 6.93 -17.03 -33.27
N VAL A 317 6.28 -15.87 -33.12
CA VAL A 317 6.01 -15.28 -31.78
C VAL A 317 5.23 -16.26 -30.91
N ASN A 318 4.20 -16.93 -31.44
CA ASN A 318 3.45 -17.94 -30.69
C ASN A 318 4.35 -19.11 -30.21
N GLN A 319 5.35 -19.50 -31.01
CA GLN A 319 6.30 -20.56 -30.62
C GLN A 319 7.20 -20.12 -29.47
N TRP A 320 7.74 -18.89 -29.53
CA TRP A 320 8.50 -18.29 -28.43
C TRP A 320 7.67 -18.19 -27.14
N LEU A 321 6.39 -17.83 -27.26
CA LEU A 321 5.49 -17.72 -26.12
C LEU A 321 4.93 -19.08 -25.65
N ALA A 322 5.08 -20.17 -26.40
CA ALA A 322 4.50 -21.46 -25.99
C ALA A 322 5.21 -22.08 -24.79
N GLN A 323 6.52 -21.82 -24.62
CA GLN A 323 7.34 -22.44 -23.58
C GLN A 323 7.69 -21.45 -22.45
N PRO A 324 7.42 -21.79 -21.18
CA PRO A 324 7.89 -20.99 -20.05
C PRO A 324 9.41 -20.89 -20.01
N GLY A 325 9.94 -19.73 -19.59
CA GLY A 325 11.37 -19.49 -19.41
C GLY A 325 12.11 -19.07 -20.69
N GLN A 326 11.42 -18.91 -21.82
CA GLN A 326 12.03 -18.50 -23.08
C GLN A 326 12.02 -16.98 -23.30
N ILE A 327 11.31 -16.20 -22.48
CA ILE A 327 11.16 -14.75 -22.70
C ILE A 327 12.50 -14.01 -22.76
N GLY A 328 13.47 -14.35 -21.90
CA GLY A 328 14.80 -13.73 -21.94
C GLY A 328 15.52 -13.92 -23.29
N ALA A 329 15.49 -15.15 -23.81
CA ALA A 329 16.07 -15.46 -25.12
C ALA A 329 15.27 -14.80 -26.28
N PHE A 330 13.95 -14.71 -26.13
CA PHE A 330 13.11 -14.05 -27.12
C PHE A 330 13.39 -12.53 -27.19
N LEU A 331 13.52 -11.86 -26.04
CA LEU A 331 13.93 -10.45 -25.99
C LEU A 331 15.29 -10.25 -26.65
N LYS A 332 16.25 -11.17 -26.43
CA LYS A 332 17.54 -11.12 -27.10
C LYS A 332 17.41 -11.24 -28.62
N ALA A 333 16.57 -12.15 -29.11
CA ALA A 333 16.31 -12.30 -30.54
C ALA A 333 15.65 -11.04 -31.16
N LEU A 334 14.78 -10.35 -30.40
CA LEU A 334 14.19 -9.06 -30.83
C LEU A 334 15.26 -7.96 -30.91
N GLU A 335 16.17 -7.89 -29.95
CA GLU A 335 17.31 -6.98 -29.95
C GLU A 335 18.24 -7.23 -31.14
N ASP A 336 18.63 -8.49 -31.38
CA ASP A 336 19.55 -8.85 -32.46
C ASP A 336 18.97 -8.56 -33.86
N LYS A 337 17.64 -8.52 -34.00
CA LYS A 337 16.95 -8.08 -35.23
C LYS A 337 16.67 -6.56 -35.29
N GLY A 338 17.12 -5.80 -34.30
CA GLY A 338 16.92 -4.35 -34.21
C GLY A 338 15.47 -3.92 -33.93
N TRP A 339 14.62 -4.83 -33.44
CA TRP A 339 13.26 -4.45 -33.01
C TRP A 339 13.27 -3.69 -31.69
N ILE A 340 14.28 -3.95 -30.86
CA ILE A 340 14.56 -3.27 -29.61
C ILE A 340 15.93 -2.60 -29.76
N GLN A 341 15.99 -1.31 -29.46
CA GLN A 341 17.19 -0.49 -29.53
C GLN A 341 17.48 0.06 -28.13
N HIS A 342 18.35 -0.63 -27.38
CA HIS A 342 18.72 -0.22 -26.03
C HIS A 342 19.52 1.09 -25.98
N ASN A 343 19.44 1.77 -24.84
CA ASN A 343 20.17 3.01 -24.56
C ASN A 343 19.85 4.13 -25.57
N GLN A 344 18.62 4.12 -26.08
CA GLN A 344 18.11 5.08 -27.05
C GLN A 344 16.68 5.46 -26.71
N ASP A 345 16.15 6.49 -27.38
CA ASP A 345 14.74 6.86 -27.30
C ASP A 345 13.87 5.63 -27.62
N PRO A 346 13.00 5.17 -26.69
CA PRO A 346 12.12 4.03 -26.93
C PRO A 346 11.25 4.16 -28.17
N ALA A 347 10.92 5.39 -28.61
CA ALA A 347 10.20 5.64 -29.85
C ALA A 347 10.90 5.09 -31.11
N ASN A 348 12.22 4.88 -31.06
CA ASN A 348 12.99 4.27 -32.15
C ASN A 348 12.87 2.74 -32.20
N SER A 349 12.41 2.11 -31.12
CA SER A 349 12.21 0.66 -31.07
C SER A 349 10.90 0.26 -31.72
N ARG A 350 10.95 -0.62 -32.73
CA ARG A 350 9.75 -1.16 -33.38
C ARG A 350 8.84 -1.85 -32.37
N PHE A 351 9.40 -2.56 -31.40
CA PHE A 351 8.61 -3.22 -30.35
C PHE A 351 7.78 -2.21 -29.55
N TRP A 352 8.35 -1.05 -29.20
CA TRP A 352 7.65 0.02 -28.48
C TRP A 352 6.48 0.59 -29.30
N GLN A 353 6.68 0.83 -30.60
CA GLN A 353 5.64 1.32 -31.51
C GLN A 353 4.44 0.36 -31.67
N LEU A 354 4.62 -0.93 -31.35
CA LEU A 354 3.52 -1.90 -31.33
C LEU A 354 2.67 -1.80 -30.06
N ILE A 355 3.21 -1.22 -28.99
CA ILE A 355 2.60 -1.12 -27.66
C ILE A 355 1.99 0.28 -27.42
N GLU A 356 2.68 1.32 -27.88
CA GLU A 356 2.37 2.71 -27.61
C GLU A 356 2.21 3.53 -28.90
N GLY A 357 1.19 4.38 -28.93
CA GLY A 357 0.87 5.25 -30.06
C GLY A 357 -0.49 4.99 -30.71
N ALA A 358 -0.93 5.92 -31.56
CA ALA A 358 -2.18 5.82 -32.29
C ALA A 358 -2.13 4.64 -33.28
N GLY A 359 -3.01 3.65 -33.08
CA GLY A 359 -3.06 2.44 -33.92
C GLY A 359 -2.07 1.34 -33.52
N ALA A 360 -1.48 1.40 -32.32
CA ALA A 360 -0.63 0.35 -31.79
C ALA A 360 -1.33 -1.03 -31.83
N ALA A 361 -0.69 -2.03 -32.44
CA ALA A 361 -1.27 -3.35 -32.65
C ALA A 361 -1.56 -4.12 -31.35
N MET A 362 -0.85 -3.78 -30.26
CA MET A 362 -1.03 -4.34 -28.92
C MET A 362 -1.67 -3.32 -27.96
N PHE A 363 -2.47 -2.38 -28.48
CA PHE A 363 -3.24 -1.44 -27.65
C PHE A 363 -4.08 -2.18 -26.60
N GLY A 364 -3.95 -1.76 -25.33
CA GLY A 364 -4.68 -2.35 -24.18
C GLY A 364 -4.11 -3.66 -23.64
N VAL A 365 -3.00 -4.19 -24.21
CA VAL A 365 -2.37 -5.42 -23.70
C VAL A 365 -1.53 -5.18 -22.45
N PHE A 366 -0.87 -4.02 -22.39
CA PHE A 366 0.02 -3.63 -21.29
C PHE A 366 -0.60 -2.50 -20.49
N SER A 367 -0.54 -2.62 -19.17
CA SER A 367 -0.94 -1.57 -18.24
C SER A 367 0.04 -0.39 -18.30
N GLY A 368 -0.34 0.74 -17.73
CA GLY A 368 0.54 1.91 -17.60
C GLY A 368 1.88 1.60 -16.93
N TYR A 369 1.87 0.83 -15.84
CA TYR A 369 3.10 0.35 -15.20
C TYR A 369 3.94 -0.53 -16.13
N GLU A 370 3.33 -1.51 -16.78
CA GLU A 370 4.07 -2.44 -17.65
C GLU A 370 4.68 -1.74 -18.87
N LYS A 371 3.98 -0.72 -19.40
CA LYS A 371 4.53 0.19 -20.41
C LYS A 371 5.71 0.97 -19.86
N GLN A 372 5.61 1.52 -18.65
CA GLN A 372 6.73 2.24 -18.04
C GLN A 372 7.95 1.32 -17.83
N LEU A 373 7.74 0.06 -17.47
CA LEU A 373 8.78 -0.93 -17.30
C LEU A 373 9.52 -1.21 -18.62
N ILE A 374 8.77 -1.46 -19.71
CA ILE A 374 9.34 -1.65 -21.05
C ILE A 374 10.05 -0.36 -21.51
N HIS A 375 9.44 0.81 -21.27
CA HIS A 375 10.02 2.11 -21.62
C HIS A 375 11.39 2.29 -20.98
N ASP A 376 11.47 2.17 -19.64
CA ASP A 376 12.70 2.40 -18.89
C ASP A 376 13.77 1.35 -19.23
N TRP A 377 13.36 0.12 -19.56
CA TRP A 377 14.25 -0.94 -19.99
C TRP A 377 14.87 -0.69 -21.37
N ILE A 378 14.08 -0.23 -22.34
CA ILE A 378 14.60 0.17 -23.67
C ILE A 378 15.48 1.41 -23.53
N ALA A 379 15.00 2.41 -22.78
CA ALA A 379 15.71 3.67 -22.57
C ALA A 379 17.08 3.46 -21.94
N GLY A 380 17.23 2.59 -20.93
CA GLY A 380 18.50 2.35 -20.26
C GLY A 380 19.11 3.65 -19.72
N GLU A 381 20.31 4.01 -20.19
CA GLU A 381 20.99 5.26 -19.82
C GLU A 381 20.51 6.49 -20.62
N TRP A 382 19.63 6.30 -21.61
CA TRP A 382 19.10 7.42 -22.38
C TRP A 382 18.23 8.32 -21.50
N VAL A 383 18.55 9.61 -21.53
CA VAL A 383 17.79 10.64 -20.82
C VAL A 383 17.06 11.49 -21.84
N ALA A 384 15.74 11.56 -21.73
CA ALA A 384 14.93 12.44 -22.55
C ALA A 384 15.38 13.90 -22.41
N SER A 385 15.41 14.63 -23.53
CA SER A 385 15.75 16.06 -23.53
C SER A 385 14.70 16.94 -22.82
N GLN A 386 13.47 16.43 -22.69
CA GLN A 386 12.38 17.08 -21.97
C GLN A 386 12.44 16.70 -20.48
N ARG A 387 12.67 17.69 -19.62
CA ARG A 387 12.60 17.50 -18.17
C ARG A 387 11.15 17.30 -17.72
N VAL A 388 10.89 16.21 -17.02
CA VAL A 388 9.63 16.04 -16.27
C VAL A 388 9.61 17.09 -15.16
N ALA A 389 8.56 17.92 -15.15
CA ALA A 389 8.39 18.90 -14.08
C ALA A 389 8.04 18.18 -12.78
N PRO A 390 8.69 18.50 -11.65
CA PRO A 390 8.41 17.83 -10.39
C PRO A 390 6.97 18.07 -9.96
N VAL A 391 6.30 17.01 -9.49
CA VAL A 391 4.90 17.09 -9.03
C VAL A 391 4.86 17.74 -7.65
N ARG A 392 4.11 18.83 -7.52
CA ARG A 392 3.91 19.48 -6.21
C ARG A 392 2.79 18.78 -5.44
N PRO A 393 2.98 18.45 -4.15
CA PRO A 393 1.95 17.84 -3.32
C PRO A 393 0.66 18.65 -3.35
N GLY A 394 -0.49 17.97 -3.47
CA GLY A 394 -1.82 18.59 -3.39
C GLY A 394 -2.21 19.51 -4.57
N ARG A 395 -1.37 19.69 -5.60
CA ARG A 395 -1.73 20.45 -6.81
C ARG A 395 -2.19 19.57 -7.99
N GLY A 396 -1.77 18.29 -8.03
CA GLY A 396 -2.08 17.37 -9.14
C GLY A 396 -3.50 16.82 -9.12
N SER A 397 -4.03 16.60 -7.92
CA SER A 397 -5.38 16.09 -7.72
C SER A 397 -6.26 17.18 -7.13
N ARG A 398 -6.93 17.96 -7.98
CA ARG A 398 -8.28 18.36 -7.59
C ARG A 398 -9.05 17.05 -7.50
N PHE A 399 -9.21 16.50 -6.29
CA PHE A 399 -10.53 15.96 -5.97
C PHE A 399 -11.44 17.10 -6.37
N SER A 400 -12.09 16.98 -7.53
CA SER A 400 -13.11 17.92 -7.91
C SER A 400 -13.93 18.08 -6.64
N ARG A 401 -14.14 19.32 -6.18
CA ARG A 401 -15.18 19.61 -5.22
C ARG A 401 -16.47 19.17 -5.91
N GLU A 402 -16.73 17.86 -5.96
CA GLU A 402 -17.98 17.24 -6.32
C GLU A 402 -18.88 17.49 -5.11
N GLN A 403 -19.14 18.78 -4.90
CA GLN A 403 -20.39 19.26 -4.39
C GLN A 403 -21.41 18.79 -5.44
N HIS A 404 -22.24 17.81 -5.03
CA HIS A 404 -23.21 17.03 -5.81
C HIS A 404 -22.66 15.83 -6.58
N ARG A 405 -22.68 14.66 -5.92
CA ARG A 405 -23.04 13.39 -6.57
C ARG A 405 -24.39 12.89 -6.05
N PRO A 406 -25.18 12.17 -6.86
CA PRO A 406 -26.45 11.58 -6.46
C PRO A 406 -26.26 10.73 -5.20
N ALA A 407 -27.30 10.59 -4.38
CA ALA A 407 -27.27 9.72 -3.22
C ALA A 407 -26.83 8.31 -3.65
N ASP A 408 -25.60 7.94 -3.33
CA ASP A 408 -25.10 6.58 -3.46
C ASP A 408 -26.07 5.65 -2.71
N PRO A 409 -26.62 4.59 -3.35
CA PRO A 409 -27.68 3.78 -2.75
C PRO A 409 -27.30 3.22 -1.38
N ASP A 410 -26.04 2.80 -1.21
CA ASP A 410 -25.54 2.27 0.06
C ASP A 410 -25.47 3.36 1.13
N THR A 411 -25.02 4.56 0.76
CA THR A 411 -25.01 5.74 1.64
C THR A 411 -26.44 6.14 2.06
N GLN A 412 -27.40 6.10 1.12
CA GLN A 412 -28.80 6.41 1.41
C GLN A 412 -29.41 5.35 2.34
N ALA A 413 -29.23 4.07 2.03
CA ALA A 413 -29.72 2.97 2.86
C ALA A 413 -29.13 3.02 4.27
N LEU A 414 -27.84 3.34 4.40
CA LEU A 414 -27.19 3.56 5.69
C LEU A 414 -27.85 4.72 6.44
N ALA A 415 -27.99 5.89 5.81
CA ALA A 415 -28.61 7.05 6.45
C ALA A 415 -30.05 6.75 6.93
N GLU A 416 -30.86 6.08 6.08
CA GLU A 416 -32.23 5.67 6.41
C GLU A 416 -32.26 4.68 7.60
N SER A 417 -31.33 3.72 7.64
CA SER A 417 -31.23 2.76 8.75
C SER A 417 -30.90 3.43 10.10
N LEU A 418 -30.18 4.55 10.08
CA LEU A 418 -29.76 5.28 11.28
C LEU A 418 -30.86 6.22 11.82
N CYS A 419 -31.74 6.74 10.95
CA CYS A 419 -32.74 7.76 11.29
C CYS A 419 -33.65 7.39 12.49
N ASN A 420 -33.92 6.09 12.67
CA ASN A 420 -34.83 5.60 13.73
C ASN A 420 -34.10 5.07 14.97
N LEU A 421 -32.77 5.10 14.98
CA LEU A 421 -31.97 4.57 16.08
C LEU A 421 -31.60 5.69 17.08
N PRO A 422 -31.61 5.41 18.40
CA PRO A 422 -30.98 6.28 19.39
C PRO A 422 -29.49 6.49 19.09
N ASP A 423 -28.94 7.62 19.51
CA ASP A 423 -27.56 8.03 19.19
C ASP A 423 -26.48 6.97 19.49
N VAL A 424 -26.58 6.29 20.64
CA VAL A 424 -25.65 5.20 21.01
C VAL A 424 -25.80 3.99 20.09
N GLN A 425 -27.03 3.66 19.68
CA GLN A 425 -27.27 2.57 18.72
C GLN A 425 -26.80 2.95 17.31
N GLN A 426 -26.93 4.23 16.92
CA GLN A 426 -26.33 4.74 15.68
C GLN A 426 -24.81 4.56 15.69
N LEU A 427 -24.11 4.91 16.77
CA LEU A 427 -22.66 4.68 16.88
C LEU A 427 -22.28 3.23 16.64
N ASN A 428 -22.96 2.29 17.30
CA ASN A 428 -22.68 0.86 17.13
C ASN A 428 -22.97 0.37 15.70
N ALA A 429 -24.04 0.87 15.08
CA ALA A 429 -24.39 0.55 13.70
C ALA A 429 -23.38 1.13 12.67
N LEU A 430 -22.64 2.18 13.04
CA LEU A 430 -21.63 2.80 12.18
C LEU A 430 -20.29 2.04 12.20
N ILE A 431 -19.91 1.43 13.32
CA ILE A 431 -18.59 0.75 13.48
C ILE A 431 -18.27 -0.21 12.32
N PRO A 432 -19.18 -1.08 11.84
CA PRO A 432 -18.90 -1.95 10.69
C PRO A 432 -18.47 -1.22 9.42
N TRP A 433 -18.93 0.02 9.21
CA TRP A 433 -18.61 0.83 8.02
C TRP A 433 -17.25 1.50 8.08
N LEU A 434 -16.62 1.52 9.25
CA LEU A 434 -15.28 2.03 9.43
C LEU A 434 -14.22 0.95 9.21
N SER A 435 -14.59 -0.30 8.90
CA SER A 435 -13.61 -1.38 8.65
C SER A 435 -12.69 -1.07 7.47
N ALA A 436 -11.52 -1.72 7.42
CA ALA A 436 -10.53 -1.58 6.35
C ALA A 436 -11.12 -1.77 4.94
N ARG A 437 -12.11 -2.65 4.80
CA ARG A 437 -12.80 -2.89 3.52
C ARG A 437 -13.72 -1.74 3.10
N ARG A 438 -14.32 -1.04 4.06
CA ARG A 438 -15.50 -0.20 3.82
C ARG A 438 -15.25 1.29 3.99
N HIS A 439 -14.29 1.70 4.82
CA HIS A 439 -14.10 3.12 5.17
C HIS A 439 -13.79 4.02 3.97
N CYS A 440 -13.15 3.48 2.92
CA CYS A 440 -12.82 4.20 1.69
C CYS A 440 -14.00 4.37 0.71
N THR A 441 -15.16 3.74 0.98
CA THR A 441 -16.37 3.84 0.14
C THR A 441 -17.17 5.12 0.48
N PRO A 442 -18.05 5.61 -0.41
CA PRO A 442 -18.92 6.76 -0.09
C PRO A 442 -19.70 6.58 1.24
N ALA A 443 -20.25 5.38 1.48
CA ALA A 443 -20.96 5.05 2.71
C ALA A 443 -20.03 5.02 3.93
N GLY A 444 -18.81 4.49 3.80
CA GLY A 444 -17.79 4.49 4.86
C GLY A 444 -17.30 5.90 5.22
N LEU A 445 -17.10 6.76 4.23
CA LEU A 445 -16.76 8.17 4.41
C LEU A 445 -17.89 8.93 5.14
N TYR A 446 -19.14 8.69 4.76
CA TYR A 446 -20.31 9.20 5.49
C TYR A 446 -20.34 8.67 6.93
N ALA A 447 -20.12 7.36 7.11
CA ALA A 447 -20.17 6.73 8.41
C ALA A 447 -19.11 7.30 9.37
N THR A 448 -17.90 7.54 8.87
CA THR A 448 -16.79 8.14 9.63
C THR A 448 -17.17 9.53 10.13
N ARG A 449 -17.63 10.42 9.25
CA ARG A 449 -18.12 11.76 9.65
C ARG A 449 -19.22 11.67 10.70
N ARG A 450 -20.19 10.78 10.49
CA ARG A 450 -21.32 10.61 11.41
C ARG A 450 -20.86 10.07 12.77
N PHE A 451 -19.91 9.14 12.79
CA PHE A 451 -19.32 8.59 14.01
C PHE A 451 -18.63 9.69 14.82
N ILE A 452 -17.80 10.52 14.17
CA ILE A 452 -17.14 11.67 14.81
C ILE A 452 -18.16 12.63 15.44
N GLN A 453 -19.19 13.02 14.68
CA GLN A 453 -20.25 13.91 15.16
C GLN A 453 -21.01 13.35 16.36
N LEU A 454 -21.35 12.06 16.33
CA LEU A 454 -22.08 11.40 17.41
C LEU A 454 -21.21 11.25 18.66
N ARG A 455 -19.95 10.82 18.52
CA ARG A 455 -18.99 10.70 19.62
C ARG A 455 -18.80 12.04 20.32
N ALA A 456 -18.66 13.13 19.56
CA ALA A 456 -18.49 14.48 20.11
C ALA A 456 -19.75 15.04 20.80
N ARG A 457 -20.94 14.54 20.45
CA ARG A 457 -22.21 14.97 21.08
C ARG A 457 -22.55 14.18 22.35
N LEU A 458 -22.18 12.90 22.38
CA LEU A 458 -22.47 11.99 23.49
C LEU A 458 -21.45 12.07 24.64
N ARG A 459 -20.41 12.88 24.45
CA ARG A 459 -19.40 13.25 25.43
C ARG A 459 -19.50 14.74 25.69
#